data_AF-A0A660LEY7-F1
#
_entry.id   AF-A0A660LEY7-F1
#
_cell.length_a   1.000
_cell.length_b   1.000
_cell.length_c   1.000
_cell.angle_alpha   90.00
_cell.angle_beta   90.00
_cell.angle_gamma   90.00
#
_symmetry.space_group_name_H-M   'P 1'
#
loop_
_entity.id
_entity.type
_entity.pdbx_description
1 polymer ?
#
loop_
_entity_poly.entity_id
_entity_poly.type
_entity_poly.pdbx_seq_one_letter_code
_entity_poly.pdbx_strand_id
1 'polypeptide(L)'
;MRRALLILAVLVAGCGGEARQDADEPSGEFKVEVVRASFPRVQHIAENVELKLTVRNGEQDRSLSTVAVTVETKARGDDATLAFGQNQRGEGLADAGRPVWVLDEGPVGGDTAVVNTWLAGALGPGRERELVWKLVPSRPGTYEVSYRVMPGLTGKARAARGDTSGRFRVVIDDEPVPARVGEDGEVERGVEPGSSD
;
A
#
# COMPACT_ATOMS: atom_id res chain seq x y z
N MET A 1 -18.02 68.89 11.91
CA MET A 1 -18.64 67.69 12.52
C MET A 1 -19.06 66.72 11.43
N ARG A 2 -18.56 65.46 11.50
CA ARG A 2 -19.24 64.18 11.15
C ARG A 2 -19.78 64.00 9.71
N ARG A 3 -19.50 62.96 8.93
CA ARG A 3 -18.99 61.58 9.20
C ARG A 3 -18.43 61.01 7.88
N ALA A 4 -17.26 60.38 7.97
CA ALA A 4 -16.64 59.61 6.90
C ALA A 4 -17.31 58.23 6.74
N LEU A 5 -17.33 57.74 5.49
CA LEU A 5 -17.67 56.37 5.10
C LEU A 5 -16.79 55.36 5.84
N LEU A 6 -17.39 54.24 6.26
CA LEU A 6 -16.67 53.00 6.57
C LEU A 6 -17.44 51.84 5.89
N ILE A 7 -16.93 51.45 4.72
CA ILE A 7 -17.27 50.19 4.05
C ILE A 7 -16.39 49.13 4.72
N LEU A 8 -17.00 48.19 5.43
CA LEU A 8 -16.32 47.06 6.06
C LEU A 8 -16.19 45.94 5.03
N ALA A 9 -15.02 45.83 4.39
CA ALA A 9 -14.66 44.67 3.59
C ALA A 9 -14.22 43.54 4.54
N VAL A 10 -15.05 42.51 4.67
CA VAL A 10 -14.69 41.26 5.35
C VAL A 10 -13.76 40.49 4.43
N LEU A 11 -12.46 40.52 4.72
CA LEU A 11 -11.48 39.63 4.11
C LEU A 11 -11.72 38.22 4.64
N VAL A 12 -12.15 37.33 3.76
CA VAL A 12 -12.23 35.89 4.00
C VAL A 12 -10.81 35.40 4.26
N ALA A 13 -10.51 35.03 5.51
CA ALA A 13 -9.31 34.26 5.84
C ALA A 13 -9.47 32.88 5.17
N GLY A 14 -8.74 32.68 4.07
CA GLY A 14 -8.63 31.38 3.41
C GLY A 14 -7.99 30.38 4.37
N CYS A 15 -8.78 29.42 4.83
CA CYS A 15 -8.31 28.19 5.43
C CYS A 15 -7.71 27.34 4.29
N GLY A 16 -6.40 27.14 4.27
CA GLY A 16 -5.75 26.35 3.22
C GLY A 16 -4.31 26.76 2.90
N GLY A 17 -3.52 27.05 3.93
CA GLY A 17 -2.07 27.18 3.83
C GLY A 17 -1.39 25.89 4.29
N GLU A 18 -1.69 24.76 3.67
CA GLU A 18 -0.88 23.56 3.88
C GLU A 18 0.49 23.78 3.24
N ALA A 19 1.55 23.61 4.04
CA ALA A 19 2.90 23.52 3.52
C ALA A 19 2.90 22.47 2.40
N ARG A 20 3.46 22.83 1.24
CA ARG A 20 3.44 21.92 0.10
C ARG A 20 4.11 20.61 0.50
N GLN A 21 3.43 19.48 0.30
CA GLN A 21 3.96 18.13 0.59
C GLN A 21 5.24 17.80 -0.18
N ASP A 22 5.61 18.63 -1.15
CA ASP A 22 6.77 18.49 -2.02
C ASP A 22 7.98 19.36 -1.61
N ALA A 23 7.87 20.15 -0.54
CA ALA A 23 8.89 21.14 -0.16
C ALA A 23 10.22 20.48 0.22
N ASP A 24 10.16 19.31 0.85
CA ASP A 24 11.33 18.60 1.39
C ASP A 24 11.73 17.35 0.57
N GLU A 25 11.11 17.11 -0.61
CA GLU A 25 11.58 16.03 -1.49
C GLU A 25 12.85 16.46 -2.23
N PRO A 26 13.99 15.78 -2.01
CA PRO A 26 15.23 16.15 -2.66
C PRO A 26 15.16 15.82 -4.16
N SER A 27 15.74 16.69 -4.99
CA SER A 27 15.80 16.46 -6.44
C SER A 27 17.01 15.60 -6.82
N GLY A 28 16.85 14.77 -7.86
CA GLY A 28 17.96 14.07 -8.50
C GLY A 28 17.77 12.55 -8.56
N GLU A 29 18.80 11.86 -9.03
CA GLU A 29 18.81 10.39 -9.03
C GLU A 29 19.29 9.84 -7.68
N PHE A 30 18.63 8.79 -7.22
CA PHE A 30 18.92 8.09 -5.98
C PHE A 30 18.93 6.58 -6.22
N LYS A 31 19.93 5.91 -5.70
CA LYS A 31 20.04 4.47 -5.70
C LYS A 31 19.14 3.89 -4.61
N VAL A 32 17.96 3.44 -5.01
CA VAL A 32 17.05 2.65 -4.17
C VAL A 32 16.94 1.24 -4.73
N GLU A 33 16.89 0.25 -3.87
CA GLU A 33 16.91 -1.16 -4.27
C GLU A 33 15.91 -1.98 -3.47
N VAL A 34 15.27 -2.95 -4.12
CA VAL A 34 14.50 -3.98 -3.41
C VAL A 34 15.40 -5.19 -3.19
N VAL A 35 15.84 -5.40 -1.95
CA VAL A 35 16.78 -6.48 -1.60
C VAL A 35 16.06 -7.78 -1.24
N ARG A 36 14.78 -7.70 -0.88
CA ARG A 36 13.92 -8.87 -0.65
C ARG A 36 12.48 -8.54 -1.02
N ALA A 37 11.79 -9.49 -1.65
CA ALA A 37 10.38 -9.39 -1.97
C ALA A 37 9.74 -10.77 -1.84
N SER A 38 8.65 -10.88 -1.09
CA SER A 38 7.95 -12.16 -0.91
C SER A 38 6.45 -11.98 -0.73
N PHE A 39 5.70 -12.87 -1.39
CA PHE A 39 4.26 -13.04 -1.19
C PHE A 39 3.92 -14.51 -1.44
N PRO A 40 3.14 -15.20 -0.59
CA PRO A 40 2.84 -16.61 -0.79
C PRO A 40 2.19 -16.86 -2.16
N ARG A 41 2.77 -17.78 -2.93
CA ARG A 41 2.32 -18.07 -4.30
C ARG A 41 0.96 -18.79 -4.32
N VAL A 42 0.71 -19.63 -3.32
CA VAL A 42 -0.53 -20.38 -3.14
C VAL A 42 -1.09 -19.94 -1.79
N GLN A 43 -2.38 -19.64 -1.76
CA GLN A 43 -3.10 -19.08 -0.61
C GLN A 43 -4.50 -19.68 -0.57
N HIS A 44 -5.15 -19.60 0.59
CA HIS A 44 -6.52 -20.03 0.80
C HIS A 44 -7.41 -18.83 1.14
N ILE A 45 -8.70 -18.89 0.78
CA ILE A 45 -9.64 -17.89 1.28
C ILE A 45 -9.65 -17.88 2.82
N ALA A 46 -9.78 -16.69 3.40
CA ALA A 46 -9.74 -16.44 4.85
C ALA A 46 -8.41 -16.78 5.56
N GLU A 47 -7.34 -17.09 4.82
CA GLU A 47 -5.99 -17.23 5.37
C GLU A 47 -5.40 -15.85 5.73
N ASN A 48 -4.58 -15.79 6.79
CA ASN A 48 -3.76 -14.61 7.06
C ASN A 48 -2.44 -14.73 6.29
N VAL A 49 -2.21 -13.84 5.32
CA VAL A 49 -1.00 -13.85 4.49
C VAL A 49 -0.28 -12.50 4.56
N GLU A 50 1.03 -12.53 4.36
CA GLU A 50 1.87 -11.33 4.41
C GLU A 50 2.55 -11.08 3.06
N LEU A 51 2.36 -9.88 2.51
CA LEU A 51 3.22 -9.33 1.47
C LEU A 51 4.37 -8.59 2.18
N LYS A 52 5.62 -8.93 1.86
CA LYS A 52 6.82 -8.31 2.45
C LYS A 52 7.74 -7.76 1.39
N LEU A 53 8.19 -6.53 1.57
CA LEU A 53 9.20 -5.88 0.74
C LEU A 53 10.28 -5.28 1.65
N THR A 54 11.54 -5.65 1.42
CA THR A 54 12.69 -5.02 2.07
C THR A 54 13.37 -4.09 1.08
N VAL A 55 13.37 -2.80 1.42
CA VAL A 55 13.94 -1.73 0.60
C VAL A 55 15.22 -1.23 1.23
N ARG A 56 16.25 -1.01 0.41
CA ARG A 56 17.53 -0.43 0.80
C ARG A 56 17.74 0.92 0.15
N ASN A 57 18.23 1.88 0.93
CA ASN A 57 18.89 3.06 0.37
C ASN A 57 20.33 2.68 0.04
N GLY A 58 20.66 2.58 -1.24
CA GLY A 58 21.98 2.20 -1.74
C GLY A 58 22.98 3.36 -1.86
N GLU A 59 22.60 4.57 -1.49
CA GLU A 59 23.51 5.71 -1.40
C GLU A 59 24.56 5.50 -0.28
N GLN A 60 25.74 6.11 -0.44
CA GLN A 60 26.81 6.03 0.55
C GLN A 60 26.70 7.12 1.63
N ASP A 61 26.21 8.30 1.26
CA ASP A 61 26.21 9.50 2.11
C ASP A 61 24.89 10.31 2.06
N ARG A 62 23.94 9.95 1.19
CA ARG A 62 22.67 10.65 1.01
C ARG A 62 21.49 9.90 1.63
N SER A 63 20.73 10.59 2.47
CA SER A 63 19.45 10.08 2.98
C SER A 63 18.32 10.30 1.99
N LEU A 64 17.36 9.37 1.98
CA LEU A 64 16.05 9.56 1.37
C LEU A 64 15.12 10.19 2.41
N SER A 65 14.42 11.28 2.05
CA SER A 65 13.43 11.90 2.95
C SER A 65 12.18 11.03 3.10
N THR A 66 11.85 10.25 2.08
CA THR A 66 10.85 9.18 2.13
C THR A 66 11.12 8.14 1.05
N VAL A 67 10.50 6.98 1.17
CA VAL A 67 10.44 5.96 0.11
C VAL A 67 8.97 5.71 -0.19
N ALA A 68 8.56 5.83 -1.45
CA ALA A 68 7.19 5.51 -1.85
C ALA A 68 7.13 4.11 -2.44
N VAL A 69 6.18 3.29 -1.99
CA VAL A 69 5.96 1.93 -2.49
C VAL A 69 4.54 1.82 -3.03
N THR A 70 4.42 1.66 -4.34
CA THR A 70 3.15 1.41 -5.02
C THR A 70 2.94 -0.09 -5.19
N VAL A 71 1.76 -0.60 -4.84
CA VAL A 71 1.34 -1.98 -5.09
C VAL A 71 0.11 -1.96 -6.00
N GLU A 72 0.06 -2.83 -7.00
CA GLU A 72 -1.04 -2.91 -7.95
C GLU A 72 -1.37 -4.35 -8.31
N THR A 73 -2.62 -4.74 -8.15
CA THR A 73 -3.18 -5.95 -8.73
C THR A 73 -3.58 -5.67 -10.18
N LYS A 74 -3.09 -6.50 -11.10
CA LYS A 74 -3.40 -6.41 -12.52
C LYS A 74 -4.91 -6.41 -12.73
N ALA A 75 -5.43 -5.40 -13.43
CA ALA A 75 -6.84 -5.30 -13.75
C ALA A 75 -7.30 -6.38 -14.74
N ARG A 76 -8.61 -6.61 -14.83
CA ARG A 76 -9.21 -7.38 -15.92
C ARG A 76 -9.52 -6.41 -17.06
N GLY A 77 -9.03 -6.69 -18.27
CA GLY A 77 -9.20 -5.79 -19.42
C GLY A 77 -8.54 -4.43 -19.21
N ASP A 78 -9.24 -3.37 -19.63
CA ASP A 78 -8.74 -1.97 -19.65
C ASP A 78 -9.14 -1.15 -18.40
N ASP A 79 -9.49 -1.82 -17.30
CA ASP A 79 -9.87 -1.16 -16.06
C ASP A 79 -8.67 -0.61 -15.28
N ALA A 80 -8.92 0.38 -14.42
CA ALA A 80 -7.91 0.93 -13.53
C ALA A 80 -7.43 -0.12 -12.51
N THR A 81 -6.15 -0.07 -12.15
CA THR A 81 -5.51 -0.94 -11.16
C THR A 81 -5.87 -0.51 -9.73
N LEU A 82 -5.98 -1.49 -8.83
CA LEU A 82 -6.13 -1.30 -7.38
C LEU A 82 -5.06 -2.15 -6.68
N ALA A 83 -4.62 -1.78 -5.48
CA ALA A 83 -3.52 -2.47 -4.81
C ALA A 83 -3.83 -3.93 -4.52
N PHE A 84 -4.99 -4.18 -3.91
CA PHE A 84 -5.42 -5.50 -3.43
C PHE A 84 -6.80 -5.89 -3.97
N GLY A 85 -7.17 -5.35 -5.13
CA GLY A 85 -8.47 -5.57 -5.74
C GLY A 85 -8.43 -5.43 -7.26
N GLN A 86 -9.58 -5.67 -7.89
CA GLN A 86 -9.77 -5.39 -9.31
C GLN A 86 -11.03 -4.54 -9.46
N ASN A 87 -11.07 -3.67 -10.46
CA ASN A 87 -12.31 -3.03 -10.85
C ASN A 87 -13.17 -4.01 -11.66
N GLN A 88 -14.49 -3.86 -11.54
CA GLN A 88 -15.48 -4.55 -12.35
C GLN A 88 -16.57 -3.56 -12.72
N ARG A 89 -16.71 -3.27 -14.02
CA ARG A 89 -17.84 -2.51 -14.54
C ARG A 89 -19.09 -3.37 -14.64
N GLY A 90 -20.25 -2.78 -14.33
CA GLY A 90 -21.56 -3.39 -14.50
C GLY A 90 -22.66 -2.38 -14.20
N GLU A 91 -23.73 -2.42 -14.99
CA GLU A 91 -24.92 -1.60 -14.75
C GLU A 91 -25.53 -1.98 -13.38
N GLY A 92 -25.72 -1.01 -12.49
CA GLY A 92 -26.28 -1.21 -11.15
C GLY A 92 -25.27 -1.33 -10.00
N LEU A 93 -23.97 -1.16 -10.25
CA LEU A 93 -22.95 -1.17 -9.19
C LEU A 93 -22.67 0.25 -8.69
N ALA A 94 -22.85 0.49 -7.38
CA ALA A 94 -22.53 1.76 -6.75
C ALA A 94 -21.00 1.96 -6.55
N ASP A 95 -20.27 0.86 -6.38
CA ASP A 95 -18.80 0.81 -6.37
C ASP A 95 -18.33 -0.29 -7.34
N ALA A 96 -17.35 0.04 -8.17
CA ALA A 96 -16.72 -0.88 -9.13
C ALA A 96 -15.57 -1.69 -8.50
N GLY A 97 -15.03 -1.24 -7.36
CA GLY A 97 -13.93 -1.90 -6.67
C GLY A 97 -14.34 -3.26 -6.11
N ARG A 98 -13.57 -4.30 -6.44
CA ARG A 98 -13.78 -5.66 -5.97
C ARG A 98 -12.54 -6.12 -5.20
N PRO A 99 -12.57 -6.19 -3.86
CA PRO A 99 -11.41 -6.63 -3.10
C PRO A 99 -11.10 -8.08 -3.44
N VAL A 100 -9.83 -8.36 -3.73
CA VAL A 100 -9.30 -9.73 -3.87
C VAL A 100 -8.68 -10.13 -2.53
N TRP A 101 -7.89 -9.23 -1.94
CA TRP A 101 -7.47 -9.29 -0.54
C TRP A 101 -8.09 -8.15 0.25
N VAL A 102 -8.45 -8.44 1.49
CA VAL A 102 -8.78 -7.42 2.50
C VAL A 102 -7.48 -7.02 3.19
N LEU A 103 -7.22 -5.71 3.25
CA LEU A 103 -6.10 -5.18 4.03
C LEU A 103 -6.49 -5.17 5.50
N ASP A 104 -5.90 -6.08 6.27
CA ASP A 104 -6.10 -6.16 7.73
C ASP A 104 -5.24 -5.10 8.44
N GLU A 105 -3.96 -5.03 8.06
CA GLU A 105 -3.03 -4.03 8.55
C GLU A 105 -2.15 -3.50 7.41
N GLY A 106 -2.10 -2.17 7.28
CA GLY A 106 -1.18 -1.49 6.36
C GLY A 106 0.29 -1.78 6.69
N PRO A 107 1.23 -1.44 5.80
CA PRO A 107 2.63 -1.75 6.01
C PRO A 107 3.15 -1.07 7.27
N VAL A 108 3.68 -1.88 8.20
CA VAL A 108 4.45 -1.36 9.32
C VAL A 108 5.61 -0.52 8.76
N GLY A 109 5.73 0.73 9.23
CA GLY A 109 6.69 1.71 8.72
C GLY A 109 6.17 2.58 7.58
N GLY A 110 4.89 2.49 7.21
CA GLY A 110 4.21 3.39 6.27
C GLY A 110 3.51 4.58 6.95
N ASP A 111 3.85 5.82 6.59
CA ASP A 111 3.30 7.06 7.18
C ASP A 111 1.91 7.44 6.65
N THR A 112 1.63 7.19 5.36
CA THR A 112 0.33 7.47 4.70
C THR A 112 0.14 6.60 3.45
N ALA A 113 -1.11 6.45 2.97
CA ALA A 113 -1.43 5.79 1.71
C ALA A 113 -2.10 6.75 0.71
N VAL A 114 -1.57 6.86 -0.52
CA VAL A 114 -2.20 7.55 -1.65
C VAL A 114 -2.61 6.52 -2.69
N VAL A 115 -3.90 6.18 -2.71
CA VAL A 115 -4.69 5.31 -3.63
C VAL A 115 -4.15 3.88 -3.83
N ASN A 116 -2.85 3.65 -3.94
CA ASN A 116 -2.15 2.36 -4.04
C ASN A 116 -0.70 2.44 -3.51
N THR A 117 -0.30 3.57 -2.91
CA THR A 117 1.10 3.90 -2.60
C THR A 117 1.27 4.19 -1.12
N TRP A 118 2.22 3.54 -0.46
CA TRP A 118 2.57 3.78 0.94
C TRP A 118 3.91 4.49 1.05
N LEU A 119 3.99 5.49 1.94
CA LEU A 119 5.23 6.20 2.23
C LEU A 119 5.97 5.54 3.39
N ALA A 120 7.12 4.93 3.15
CA ALA A 120 7.88 4.20 4.15
C ALA A 120 8.70 5.10 5.11
N GLY A 121 8.54 6.41 5.09
CA GLY A 121 9.33 7.38 5.85
C GLY A 121 10.81 7.46 5.46
N ALA A 122 11.58 8.32 6.16
CA ALA A 122 12.97 8.61 5.83
C ALA A 122 13.91 7.40 5.99
N LEU A 123 14.85 7.22 5.06
CA LEU A 123 15.78 6.09 5.02
C LEU A 123 17.22 6.57 4.83
N GLY A 124 18.05 6.40 5.87
CA GLY A 124 19.45 6.81 5.85
C GLY A 124 20.33 5.98 4.88
N PRO A 125 21.55 6.45 4.57
CA PRO A 125 22.45 5.78 3.64
C PRO A 125 22.78 4.35 4.07
N GLY A 126 22.77 3.40 3.13
CA GLY A 126 23.01 1.98 3.38
C GLY A 126 21.97 1.27 4.25
N ARG A 127 20.93 1.96 4.72
CA ARG A 127 19.91 1.39 5.61
C ARG A 127 18.84 0.64 4.82
N GLU A 128 18.30 -0.38 5.48
CA GLU A 128 17.18 -1.16 5.01
C GLU A 128 15.94 -0.90 5.85
N ARG A 129 14.76 -1.05 5.24
CA ARG A 129 13.46 -1.05 5.89
C ARG A 129 12.58 -2.13 5.29
N GLU A 130 11.94 -2.91 6.14
CA GLU A 130 10.93 -3.89 5.75
C GLU A 130 9.54 -3.26 5.86
N LEU A 131 8.72 -3.46 4.82
CA LEU A 131 7.31 -3.12 4.77
C LEU A 131 6.49 -4.42 4.71
N VAL A 132 5.50 -4.55 5.60
CA VAL A 132 4.71 -5.78 5.74
C VAL A 132 3.22 -5.47 5.71
N TRP A 133 2.55 -5.85 4.62
CA TRP A 133 1.09 -5.78 4.52
C TRP A 133 0.48 -7.09 5.01
N LYS A 134 -0.41 -7.01 6.00
CA LYS A 134 -1.21 -8.16 6.44
C LYS A 134 -2.52 -8.19 5.66
N LEU A 135 -2.75 -9.30 4.98
CA LEU A 135 -3.80 -9.44 3.98
C LEU A 135 -4.61 -10.71 4.25
N VAL A 136 -5.91 -10.65 3.95
CA VAL A 136 -6.80 -11.81 3.98
C VAL A 136 -7.39 -12.04 2.59
N PRO A 137 -7.07 -13.15 1.89
CA PRO A 137 -7.65 -13.47 0.60
C PRO A 137 -9.15 -13.70 0.74
N SER A 138 -9.93 -13.09 -0.14
CA SER A 138 -11.41 -13.12 -0.10
C SER A 138 -12.04 -13.65 -1.38
N ARG A 139 -11.24 -13.80 -2.45
CA ARG A 139 -11.72 -14.28 -3.75
C ARG A 139 -10.76 -15.30 -4.35
N PRO A 140 -11.24 -16.50 -4.71
CA PRO A 140 -10.42 -17.49 -5.39
C PRO A 140 -10.09 -17.05 -6.82
N GLY A 141 -8.97 -17.55 -7.32
CA GLY A 141 -8.52 -17.30 -8.70
C GLY A 141 -7.01 -17.13 -8.83
N THR A 142 -6.57 -16.83 -10.04
CA THR A 142 -5.17 -16.48 -10.33
C THR A 142 -5.04 -14.98 -10.55
N TYR A 143 -4.10 -14.37 -9.85
CA TYR A 143 -3.86 -12.94 -9.83
C TYR A 143 -2.39 -12.62 -10.09
N GLU A 144 -2.14 -11.41 -10.59
CA GLU A 144 -0.79 -10.85 -10.69
C GLU A 144 -0.75 -9.57 -9.87
N VAL A 145 0.14 -9.54 -8.87
CA VAL A 145 0.37 -8.39 -8.00
C VAL A 145 1.75 -7.84 -8.32
N SER A 146 1.82 -6.56 -8.65
CA SER A 146 3.06 -5.86 -8.97
C SER A 146 3.37 -4.84 -7.91
N TYR A 147 4.65 -4.55 -7.73
CA TYR A 147 5.11 -3.45 -6.87
C TYR A 147 6.11 -2.57 -7.61
N ARG A 148 6.18 -1.31 -7.19
CA ARG A 148 7.20 -0.34 -7.60
C ARG A 148 7.64 0.48 -6.39
N VAL A 149 8.95 0.65 -6.26
CA VAL A 149 9.60 1.44 -5.21
C VAL A 149 10.22 2.68 -5.84
N MET A 150 9.98 3.83 -5.21
CA MET A 150 10.47 5.13 -5.66
C MET A 150 11.14 5.86 -4.49
N PRO A 151 12.20 6.63 -4.72
CA PRO A 151 12.92 7.37 -3.67
C PRO A 151 12.21 8.67 -3.24
N GLY A 152 10.94 8.83 -3.62
CA GLY A 152 10.09 9.99 -3.36
C GLY A 152 8.70 9.79 -3.97
N LEU A 153 7.75 10.66 -3.63
CA LEU A 153 6.35 10.56 -4.07
C LEU A 153 6.06 11.40 -5.32
N THR A 154 6.66 12.59 -5.39
CA THR A 154 6.32 13.61 -6.40
C THR A 154 7.14 13.49 -7.68
N GLY A 155 8.17 12.65 -7.68
CA GLY A 155 9.02 12.37 -8.84
C GLY A 155 10.19 13.35 -9.01
N LYS A 156 10.46 14.20 -8.02
CA LYS A 156 11.68 15.01 -7.94
C LYS A 156 12.88 14.12 -7.65
N ALA A 157 12.71 13.17 -6.72
CA ALA A 157 13.64 12.07 -6.50
C ALA A 157 13.30 10.95 -7.49
N ARG A 158 14.26 10.59 -8.34
CA ARG A 158 14.13 9.51 -9.33
C ARG A 158 15.01 8.35 -8.94
N ALA A 159 14.50 7.13 -9.11
CA ALA A 159 15.34 5.96 -8.95
C ALA A 159 16.44 5.98 -10.03
N ALA A 160 17.70 5.84 -9.63
CA ALA A 160 18.77 5.45 -10.52
C ALA A 160 18.44 4.06 -11.11
N ARG A 161 19.03 3.72 -12.27
CA ARG A 161 18.77 2.42 -12.93
C ARG A 161 19.02 1.26 -11.95
N GLY A 162 18.04 0.36 -11.80
CA GLY A 162 18.11 -0.78 -10.88
C GLY A 162 16.76 -1.48 -10.66
N ASP A 163 16.78 -2.55 -9.87
CA ASP A 163 15.62 -3.37 -9.54
C ASP A 163 14.74 -2.71 -8.47
N THR A 164 13.85 -1.84 -8.93
CA THR A 164 12.87 -1.14 -8.08
C THR A 164 11.45 -1.64 -8.26
N SER A 165 11.24 -2.70 -9.04
CA SER A 165 9.92 -3.24 -9.30
C SER A 165 9.95 -4.76 -9.40
N GLY A 166 8.80 -5.38 -9.19
CA GLY A 166 8.65 -6.83 -9.30
C GLY A 166 7.20 -7.23 -9.42
N ARG A 167 6.98 -8.54 -9.62
CA ARG A 167 5.65 -9.12 -9.77
C ARG A 167 5.56 -10.48 -9.09
N PHE A 168 4.41 -10.75 -8.49
CA PHE A 168 4.01 -12.02 -7.93
C PHE A 168 2.83 -12.56 -8.73
N ARG A 169 2.90 -13.82 -9.13
CA ARG A 169 1.73 -14.57 -9.58
C ARG A 169 1.20 -15.38 -8.41
N VAL A 170 -0.05 -15.16 -8.05
CA VAL A 170 -0.69 -15.77 -6.88
C VAL A 170 -1.90 -16.58 -7.31
N VAL A 171 -2.07 -17.75 -6.70
CA VAL A 171 -3.26 -18.58 -6.81
C VAL A 171 -3.93 -18.60 -5.44
N ILE A 172 -5.21 -18.21 -5.39
CA ILE A 172 -6.05 -18.33 -4.20
C ILE A 172 -7.02 -19.48 -4.44
N ASP A 173 -6.95 -20.48 -3.58
CA ASP A 173 -7.85 -21.62 -3.52
C ASP A 173 -9.16 -21.24 -2.81
N ASP A 174 -10.27 -21.88 -3.20
CA ASP A 174 -11.58 -21.66 -2.58
C ASP A 174 -11.83 -22.51 -1.33
N GLU A 175 -10.91 -23.43 -1.00
CA GLU A 175 -10.89 -24.13 0.28
C GLU A 175 -10.49 -23.16 1.41
N PRO A 176 -11.39 -22.85 2.36
CA PRO A 176 -11.07 -21.98 3.48
C PRO A 176 -10.17 -22.69 4.48
N VAL A 177 -9.31 -21.91 5.15
CA VAL A 177 -8.57 -22.42 6.32
C VAL A 177 -9.58 -22.89 7.38
N PRO A 178 -9.49 -24.14 7.88
CA PRO A 178 -10.38 -24.64 8.92
C PRO A 178 -10.44 -23.69 10.12
N ALA A 179 -11.62 -23.46 10.68
CA ALA A 179 -11.77 -22.65 11.88
C ALA A 179 -12.91 -23.17 12.76
N ARG A 180 -12.74 -23.06 14.08
CA ARG A 180 -13.77 -23.37 15.08
C ARG A 180 -13.77 -22.31 16.18
N VAL A 181 -14.89 -22.21 16.90
CA VAL A 181 -14.97 -21.39 18.12
C VAL A 181 -14.58 -22.27 19.30
N GLY A 182 -13.58 -21.84 20.08
CA GLY A 182 -13.16 -22.46 21.33
C GLY A 182 -14.20 -22.28 22.43
N GLU A 183 -14.06 -23.02 23.52
CA GLU A 183 -14.99 -22.94 24.66
C GLU A 183 -14.94 -21.57 25.38
N ASP A 184 -13.86 -20.83 25.20
CA ASP A 184 -13.66 -19.46 25.67
C ASP A 184 -14.30 -18.40 24.75
N GLY A 185 -14.86 -18.81 23.61
CA GLY A 185 -15.45 -17.93 22.61
C GLY A 185 -14.46 -17.37 21.59
N GLU A 186 -13.18 -17.74 21.67
CA GLU A 186 -12.16 -17.33 20.71
C GLU A 186 -12.23 -18.16 19.43
N VAL A 187 -11.82 -17.58 18.30
CA VAL A 187 -11.77 -18.31 17.02
C VAL A 187 -10.41 -18.97 16.86
N GLU A 188 -10.39 -20.30 16.89
CA GLU A 188 -9.22 -21.12 16.60
C GLU A 188 -9.17 -21.45 15.11
N ARG A 189 -8.08 -21.07 14.42
CA ARG A 189 -7.87 -21.31 12.98
C ARG A 189 -6.80 -22.38 12.75
N GLY A 190 -6.95 -23.17 11.70
CA GLY A 190 -6.07 -24.28 11.34
C GLY A 190 -6.40 -25.62 12.02
N VAL A 191 -7.52 -25.71 12.74
CA VAL A 191 -8.00 -26.94 13.41
C VAL A 191 -9.22 -27.48 12.67
N GLU A 192 -9.21 -28.77 12.31
CA GLU A 192 -10.35 -29.40 11.64
C GLU A 192 -11.58 -29.45 12.56
N PRO A 193 -12.80 -29.23 12.02
CA PRO A 193 -14.02 -29.42 12.79
C PRO A 193 -14.14 -30.88 13.27
N GLY A 194 -14.15 -31.07 14.60
CA GLY A 194 -14.38 -32.40 15.20
C GLY A 194 -13.13 -33.18 15.58
N SER A 195 -11.92 -32.64 15.40
CA SER A 195 -10.72 -33.20 16.03
C SER A 195 -10.78 -32.97 17.54
N SER A 196 -10.87 -34.05 18.32
CA SER A 196 -10.73 -34.00 19.78
C SER A 196 -9.26 -34.14 20.13
N ASP A 197 -8.70 -33.21 20.93
CA ASP A 197 -7.48 -33.45 21.70
C ASP A 197 -7.75 -34.44 22.86
#